data_AF-A0A0P0HZU8-F1
#
_entry.id   AF-A0A0P0HZU8-F1
#
_cell.length_a   1.000
_cell.length_b   1.000
_cell.length_c   1.000
_cell.angle_alpha   90.00
_cell.angle_beta   90.00
_cell.angle_gamma   90.00
#
_symmetry.space_group_name_H-M   'P 1'
#
loop_
_entity.id
_entity.type
_entity.pdbx_description
1 polymer ?
#
loop_
_entity_poly.entity_id
_entity_poly.type
_entity_poly.pdbx_seq_one_letter_code
_entity_poly.pdbx_strand_id
1 'polypeptide(L)'
;VAAAMHRAVAEYGAGSGGSRNIGGTHAHYAALESSLAEWHGKEAALVFPTGYGSNDATLQCLLRLLPDPIVLSDELNHASIINGICSTKAERRVFRHNDVDHLEEILAGQPLDRPKIVVFESVYSMDGDVAPIERIVKVAHEYNALTFL
;
A
#
# COMPACT_ATOMS: atom_id res chain seq x y z
N VAL A 1 5.69 -1.20 25.61
CA VAL A 1 4.34 -0.85 25.12
C VAL A 1 3.41 -0.39 26.24
N ALA A 2 3.05 -1.24 27.23
CA ALA A 2 2.07 -0.89 28.27
C ALA A 2 2.32 0.44 29.02
N ALA A 3 3.55 0.70 29.45
CA ALA A 3 3.88 1.97 30.13
C ALA A 3 3.63 3.22 29.26
N ALA A 4 3.88 3.13 27.94
CA ALA A 4 3.60 4.24 27.02
C ALA A 4 2.08 4.46 26.85
N MET A 5 1.29 3.38 26.80
CA MET A 5 -0.17 3.45 26.74
C MET A 5 -0.75 4.10 28.00
N HIS A 6 -0.28 3.69 29.20
CA HIS A 6 -0.77 4.28 30.45
C HIS A 6 -0.50 5.78 30.54
N ARG A 7 0.70 6.24 30.11
CA ARG A 7 1.01 7.67 30.07
C ARG A 7 0.12 8.42 29.08
N ALA A 8 -0.05 7.92 27.86
CA ALA A 8 -0.90 8.55 26.86
C ALA A 8 -2.36 8.67 27.35
N VAL A 9 -2.89 7.65 28.02
CA VAL A 9 -4.25 7.70 28.60
C VAL A 9 -4.34 8.73 29.74
N ALA A 10 -3.32 8.82 30.60
CA ALA A 10 -3.30 9.78 31.69
C ALA A 10 -3.22 11.24 31.21
N GLU A 11 -2.49 11.49 30.11
CA GLU A 11 -2.25 12.84 29.57
C GLU A 11 -3.32 13.29 28.56
N TYR A 12 -3.81 12.39 27.71
CA TYR A 12 -4.67 12.71 26.56
C TYR A 12 -6.07 12.09 26.65
N GLY A 13 -6.33 11.22 27.62
CA GLY A 13 -7.59 10.49 27.73
C GLY A 13 -7.69 9.30 26.78
N ALA A 14 -8.91 8.82 26.55
CA ALA A 14 -9.14 7.52 25.91
C ALA A 14 -9.09 7.54 24.36
N GLY A 15 -9.16 8.71 23.72
CA GLY A 15 -9.24 8.80 22.27
C GLY A 15 -8.91 10.19 21.74
N SER A 16 -8.78 10.32 20.42
CA SER A 16 -8.35 11.57 19.78
C SER A 16 -9.37 12.70 19.88
N GLY A 17 -10.65 12.38 20.09
CA GLY A 17 -11.74 13.37 20.18
C GLY A 17 -12.16 14.00 18.84
N GLY A 18 -11.56 13.60 17.72
CA GLY A 18 -11.86 14.16 16.41
C GLY A 18 -11.10 13.51 15.26
N SER A 19 -11.35 13.99 14.04
CA SER A 19 -10.61 13.57 12.84
C SER A 19 -9.25 14.27 12.76
N ARG A 20 -8.36 13.82 11.86
CA ARG A 20 -7.07 14.51 11.64
C ARG A 20 -7.22 16.00 11.31
N ASN A 21 -8.29 16.37 10.61
CA ASN A 21 -8.57 17.74 10.22
C ASN A 21 -9.23 18.57 11.34
N ILE A 22 -9.98 17.95 12.25
CA ILE A 22 -10.78 18.65 13.26
C ILE A 22 -10.45 18.08 14.64
N GLY A 23 -9.51 18.72 15.34
CA GLY A 23 -9.20 18.46 16.75
C GLY A 23 -8.57 17.12 17.10
N GLY A 24 -8.40 16.20 16.14
CA GLY A 24 -7.90 14.84 16.38
C GLY A 24 -6.43 14.59 16.04
N THR A 25 -5.69 15.59 15.55
CA THR A 25 -4.24 15.46 15.32
C THR A 25 -3.46 15.84 16.58
N HIS A 26 -2.86 14.83 17.20
CA HIS A 26 -2.00 14.95 18.39
C HIS A 26 -0.54 14.69 18.04
N ALA A 27 0.37 15.11 18.93
CA ALA A 27 1.82 14.96 18.74
C ALA A 27 2.26 13.49 18.49
N HIS A 28 1.54 12.52 19.07
CA HIS A 28 1.82 11.09 18.88
C HIS A 28 1.63 10.62 17.43
N TYR A 29 0.73 11.21 16.65
CA TYR A 29 0.58 10.85 15.24
C TYR A 29 1.81 11.27 14.43
N ALA A 30 2.27 12.51 14.59
CA ALA A 30 3.46 13.00 13.90
C ALA A 30 4.73 12.21 14.29
N ALA A 31 4.87 11.86 15.58
CA ALA A 31 5.98 11.03 16.04
C ALA A 31 5.95 9.61 15.45
N LEU A 32 4.76 8.99 15.39
CA LEU A 32 4.59 7.67 14.80
C LEU A 32 4.86 7.71 13.28
N GLU A 33 4.29 8.68 12.57
CA GLU A 33 4.49 8.86 11.12
C GLU A 33 5.98 9.10 10.79
N SER A 34 6.67 9.94 11.57
CA SER A 34 8.12 10.15 11.41
C SER A 34 8.91 8.86 11.65
N SER A 35 8.57 8.10 12.68
CA SER A 35 9.26 6.84 13.00
C SER A 35 9.04 5.77 11.94
N LEU A 36 7.83 5.69 11.36
CA LEU A 36 7.52 4.77 10.27
C LEU A 36 8.27 5.17 8.98
N ALA A 37 8.30 6.46 8.65
CA ALA A 37 9.05 6.99 7.52
C ALA A 37 10.54 6.66 7.63
N GLU A 38 11.14 6.89 8.80
CA GLU A 38 12.53 6.55 9.09
C GLU A 38 12.80 5.05 8.97
N TRP A 39 11.95 4.21 9.56
CA TRP A 39 12.11 2.75 9.52
C TRP A 39 12.08 2.20 8.10
N HIS A 40 11.19 2.71 7.24
CA HIS A 40 11.10 2.29 5.84
C HIS A 40 12.04 3.05 4.89
N GLY A 41 12.86 3.97 5.39
CA GLY A 41 13.73 4.81 4.56
C GLY A 41 12.95 5.63 3.52
N LYS A 42 11.77 6.14 3.88
CA LYS A 42 10.89 6.95 3.02
C LYS A 42 10.82 8.38 3.52
N GLU A 43 10.46 9.29 2.62
CA GLU A 43 10.34 10.73 2.94
C GLU A 43 9.19 11.04 3.90
N ALA A 44 8.12 10.23 3.87
CA ALA A 44 6.94 10.41 4.70
C ALA A 44 6.21 9.08 4.92
N ALA A 45 5.36 9.05 5.94
CA ALA A 45 4.40 7.99 6.20
C ALA A 45 3.07 8.59 6.66
N LEU A 46 1.99 7.83 6.51
CA LEU A 46 0.65 8.25 6.89
C LEU A 46 -0.05 7.10 7.65
N VAL A 47 -0.55 7.40 8.86
CA VAL A 47 -1.20 6.40 9.71
C VAL A 47 -2.69 6.31 9.42
N PHE A 48 -3.17 5.09 9.22
CA PHE A 48 -4.59 4.73 9.15
C PHE A 48 -5.00 3.90 10.38
N PRO A 49 -6.30 3.85 10.72
CA PRO A 49 -6.78 3.06 11.85
C PRO A 49 -6.49 1.55 11.73
N THR A 50 -6.40 1.00 10.51
CA THR A 50 -6.13 -0.41 10.25
C THR A 50 -5.29 -0.59 8.98
N GLY A 51 -4.58 -1.72 8.88
CA GLY A 51 -3.86 -2.11 7.65
C GLY A 51 -4.81 -2.39 6.48
N TYR A 52 -6.05 -2.79 6.75
CA TYR A 52 -7.09 -2.87 5.73
C TYR A 52 -7.37 -1.49 5.13
N GLY A 53 -7.62 -0.50 6.01
CA GLY A 53 -7.95 0.87 5.60
C GLY A 53 -6.81 1.57 4.87
N SER A 54 -5.55 1.31 5.24
CA SER A 54 -4.40 1.86 4.51
C SER A 54 -4.34 1.34 3.08
N ASN A 55 -4.50 0.02 2.87
CA ASN A 55 -4.51 -0.57 1.52
C ASN A 55 -5.68 -0.05 0.69
N ASP A 56 -6.88 -0.15 1.24
CA ASP A 56 -8.12 0.24 0.56
C ASP A 56 -8.10 1.72 0.14
N ALA A 57 -7.83 2.63 1.08
CA ALA A 57 -7.84 4.07 0.81
C ALA A 57 -6.72 4.50 -0.14
N THR A 58 -5.51 3.94 0.00
CA THR A 58 -4.36 4.34 -0.82
C THR A 58 -4.55 3.92 -2.28
N LEU A 59 -4.94 2.66 -2.51
CA LEU A 59 -5.18 2.16 -3.87
C LEU A 59 -6.33 2.92 -4.53
N GLN A 60 -7.43 3.16 -3.80
CA GLN A 60 -8.54 3.96 -4.31
C GLN A 60 -8.13 5.39 -4.70
N CYS A 61 -7.28 6.02 -3.90
CA CYS A 61 -6.79 7.36 -4.17
C CYS A 61 -5.88 7.37 -5.40
N LEU A 62 -4.84 6.51 -5.40
CA LEU A 62 -3.83 6.46 -6.45
C LEU A 62 -4.43 6.14 -7.82
N LEU A 63 -5.33 5.16 -7.89
CA LEU A 63 -5.99 4.75 -9.12
C LEU A 63 -7.02 5.76 -9.65
N ARG A 64 -7.52 6.69 -8.82
CA ARG A 64 -8.39 7.79 -9.25
C ARG A 64 -7.61 9.05 -9.65
N LEU A 65 -6.40 9.21 -9.12
CA LEU A 65 -5.51 10.33 -9.42
C LEU A 65 -4.79 10.17 -10.76
N LEU A 66 -4.38 8.94 -11.09
CA LEU A 66 -3.67 8.66 -12.33
C LEU A 66 -4.63 8.64 -13.54
N PRO A 67 -4.23 9.18 -14.70
CA PRO A 67 -5.04 9.10 -15.92
C PRO A 67 -4.92 7.71 -16.56
N ASP A 68 -6.06 7.03 -16.76
CA ASP A 68 -6.15 5.69 -17.37
C ASP A 68 -5.11 4.66 -16.84
N PRO A 69 -5.06 4.43 -15.52
CA PRO A 69 -4.09 3.50 -14.96
C PRO A 69 -4.51 2.06 -15.20
N ILE A 70 -3.49 1.21 -15.36
CA ILE A 70 -3.63 -0.25 -15.26
C ILE A 70 -2.97 -0.75 -13.98
N VAL A 71 -3.67 -1.60 -13.24
CA VAL A 71 -3.17 -2.26 -12.04
C VAL A 71 -2.94 -3.75 -12.31
N LEU A 72 -1.76 -4.22 -11.94
CA LEU A 72 -1.34 -5.61 -12.01
C LEU A 72 -1.27 -6.14 -10.58
N SER A 73 -2.20 -7.02 -10.23
CA SER A 73 -2.32 -7.61 -8.89
C SER A 73 -1.81 -9.04 -8.89
N ASP A 74 -1.01 -9.42 -7.90
CA ASP A 74 -0.78 -10.84 -7.60
C ASP A 74 -2.13 -11.52 -7.30
N GLU A 75 -2.29 -12.78 -7.72
CA GLU A 75 -3.55 -13.52 -7.57
C GLU A 75 -3.91 -13.84 -6.12
N LEU A 76 -2.93 -13.87 -5.20
CA LEU A 76 -3.14 -14.16 -3.77
C LEU A 76 -3.13 -12.91 -2.89
N ASN A 77 -3.18 -11.72 -3.47
CA ASN A 77 -3.25 -10.47 -2.71
C ASN A 77 -4.42 -10.45 -1.71
N HIS A 78 -4.16 -9.89 -0.54
CA HIS A 78 -5.10 -9.77 0.57
C HIS A 78 -6.39 -9.06 0.16
N ALA A 79 -7.50 -9.45 0.78
CA ALA A 79 -8.84 -8.93 0.46
C ALA A 79 -8.95 -7.40 0.54
N SER A 80 -8.16 -6.73 1.40
CA SER A 80 -8.10 -5.26 1.46
C SER A 80 -7.57 -4.62 0.18
N ILE A 81 -6.56 -5.24 -0.43
CA ILE A 81 -5.96 -4.78 -1.70
C ILE A 81 -7.00 -4.96 -2.81
N ILE A 82 -7.60 -6.15 -2.88
CA ILE A 82 -8.65 -6.47 -3.86
C ILE A 82 -9.81 -5.48 -3.75
N ASN A 83 -10.27 -5.17 -2.53
CA ASN A 83 -11.34 -4.20 -2.31
C ASN A 83 -10.98 -2.80 -2.81
N GLY A 84 -9.76 -2.34 -2.51
CA GLY A 84 -9.25 -1.04 -2.96
C GLY A 84 -9.24 -0.92 -4.48
N ILE A 85 -8.74 -1.95 -5.17
CA ILE A 85 -8.73 -2.01 -6.63
C ILE A 85 -10.15 -2.04 -7.21
N CYS A 86 -11.00 -2.96 -6.72
CA CYS A 86 -12.38 -3.15 -7.21
C CYS A 86 -13.28 -1.92 -6.99
N SER A 87 -12.94 -1.06 -6.04
CA SER A 87 -13.67 0.19 -5.76
C SER A 87 -13.38 1.31 -6.78
N THR A 88 -12.61 1.02 -7.84
CA THR A 88 -12.25 1.97 -8.89
C THR A 88 -12.62 1.44 -10.27
N LYS A 89 -12.49 2.29 -11.30
CA LYS A 89 -12.72 1.92 -12.70
C LYS A 89 -11.41 1.60 -13.45
N ALA A 90 -10.28 1.53 -12.74
CA ALA A 90 -8.99 1.25 -13.34
C ALA A 90 -9.00 -0.15 -14.00
N GLU A 91 -8.30 -0.29 -15.12
CA GLU A 91 -8.13 -1.60 -15.73
C GLU A 91 -7.31 -2.49 -14.78
N ARG A 92 -7.76 -3.73 -14.56
CA ARG A 92 -7.07 -4.70 -13.71
C ARG A 92 -6.61 -5.90 -14.51
N ARG A 93 -5.35 -6.28 -14.33
CA ARG A 93 -4.81 -7.59 -14.72
C ARG A 93 -4.33 -8.31 -13.48
N VAL A 94 -4.43 -9.63 -13.50
CA VAL A 94 -3.95 -10.49 -12.42
C VAL A 94 -2.80 -11.30 -12.98
N PHE A 95 -1.64 -11.25 -12.33
CA PHE A 95 -0.53 -12.14 -12.65
C PHE A 95 -0.53 -13.34 -11.69
N ARG A 96 0.10 -14.44 -12.12
CA ARG A 96 0.10 -15.69 -11.35
C ARG A 96 0.99 -15.49 -10.14
N HIS A 97 0.65 -16.14 -9.05
CA HIS A 97 1.29 -15.93 -7.76
C HIS A 97 2.81 -16.09 -7.86
N ASN A 98 3.55 -15.04 -7.49
CA ASN A 98 5.02 -14.98 -7.58
C ASN A 98 5.64 -15.23 -8.97
N ASP A 99 4.83 -15.26 -10.04
CA ASP A 99 5.27 -15.50 -11.41
C ASP A 99 5.68 -14.17 -12.08
N VAL A 100 6.95 -13.82 -11.90
CA VAL A 100 7.54 -12.59 -12.46
C VAL A 100 7.54 -12.61 -13.99
N ASP A 101 7.61 -13.78 -14.62
CA ASP A 101 7.66 -13.90 -16.07
C ASP A 101 6.27 -13.61 -16.66
N HIS A 102 5.20 -14.04 -16.00
CA HIS A 102 3.82 -13.63 -16.34
C HIS A 102 3.58 -12.14 -16.11
N LEU A 103 4.11 -11.59 -15.01
CA LEU A 103 4.05 -10.15 -14.75
C LEU A 103 4.72 -9.37 -15.89
N GLU A 104 5.90 -9.79 -16.32
CA GLU A 104 6.63 -9.18 -17.44
C GLU A 104 5.84 -9.27 -18.75
N GLU A 105 5.25 -10.43 -19.07
CA GLU A 105 4.42 -10.60 -20.26
C GLU A 105 3.27 -9.58 -20.32
N ILE A 106 2.58 -9.37 -19.20
CA ILE A 106 1.48 -8.39 -19.12
C ILE A 106 2.02 -6.96 -19.27
N LEU A 107 3.14 -6.63 -18.62
CA LEU A 107 3.76 -5.30 -18.67
C LEU A 107 4.28 -4.96 -20.07
N ALA A 108 4.92 -5.90 -20.76
CA ALA A 108 5.43 -5.75 -22.12
C ALA A 108 4.31 -5.48 -23.13
N GLY A 109 3.09 -5.92 -22.84
CA GLY A 109 1.89 -5.63 -23.63
C GLY A 109 1.31 -4.23 -23.43
N GLN A 110 1.84 -3.41 -22.51
CA GLN A 110 1.32 -2.06 -22.21
C GLN A 110 2.19 -0.95 -22.82
N PRO A 111 1.59 0.19 -23.21
CA PRO A 111 2.34 1.39 -23.59
C PRO A 111 3.24 1.87 -22.43
N LEU A 112 4.47 2.26 -22.73
CA LEU A 112 5.46 2.65 -21.71
C LEU A 112 5.02 3.89 -20.90
N ASP A 113 4.30 4.81 -21.54
CA ASP A 113 3.78 6.07 -20.99
C ASP A 113 2.45 5.91 -20.23
N ARG A 114 1.74 4.79 -20.38
CA ARG A 114 0.53 4.50 -19.60
C ARG A 114 0.89 4.30 -18.13
N PRO A 115 0.21 4.94 -17.16
CA PRO A 115 0.46 4.68 -15.75
C PRO A 115 0.18 3.22 -15.38
N LYS A 116 1.18 2.56 -14.76
CA LYS A 116 1.13 1.15 -14.38
C LYS A 116 1.44 1.03 -12.89
N ILE A 117 0.73 0.13 -12.21
CA ILE A 117 0.98 -0.16 -10.78
C ILE A 117 1.02 -1.67 -10.59
N VAL A 118 2.13 -2.19 -10.07
CA VAL A 118 2.29 -3.58 -9.66
C VAL A 118 2.04 -3.68 -8.15
N VAL A 119 1.10 -4.52 -7.76
CA VAL A 119 0.64 -4.67 -6.37
C VAL A 119 0.85 -6.11 -5.92
N PHE A 120 1.60 -6.30 -4.84
CA PHE A 120 1.96 -7.61 -4.31
C PHE A 120 2.28 -7.53 -2.81
N GLU A 121 2.39 -8.67 -2.13
CA GLU A 121 2.76 -8.74 -0.72
C GLU A 121 4.21 -9.21 -0.55
N SER A 122 4.86 -8.82 0.54
CA SER A 122 6.22 -9.30 0.83
C SER A 122 6.20 -10.74 1.34
N VAL A 123 5.27 -11.04 2.25
CA VAL A 123 5.01 -12.35 2.82
C VAL A 123 3.51 -12.58 2.81
N TYR A 124 3.05 -13.66 2.16
CA TYR A 124 1.63 -13.95 2.03
C TYR A 124 1.11 -14.64 3.29
N SER A 125 0.06 -14.05 3.89
CA SER A 125 -0.37 -14.41 5.25
C SER A 125 -0.81 -15.86 5.45
N MET A 126 -1.32 -16.53 4.41
CA MET A 126 -1.87 -17.88 4.51
C MET A 126 -0.83 -18.96 4.26
N ASP A 127 0.01 -18.77 3.24
CA ASP A 127 0.99 -19.78 2.80
C ASP A 127 2.39 -19.51 3.37
N GLY A 128 2.66 -18.28 3.82
CA GLY A 128 3.92 -17.87 4.44
C GLY A 128 5.11 -17.79 3.49
N ASP A 129 4.86 -17.93 2.18
CA ASP A 129 5.84 -17.76 1.13
C ASP A 129 6.19 -16.27 0.93
N VAL A 130 7.33 -16.05 0.27
CA VAL A 130 7.96 -14.72 0.16
C VAL A 130 8.05 -14.34 -1.31
N ALA A 131 7.59 -13.13 -1.64
CA ALA A 131 7.67 -12.64 -3.00
C ALA A 131 9.11 -12.44 -3.48
N PRO A 132 9.41 -12.67 -4.76
CA PRO A 132 10.69 -12.33 -5.37
C PRO A 132 10.81 -10.81 -5.59
N ILE A 133 10.82 -10.02 -4.50
CA ILE A 133 10.71 -8.55 -4.47
C ILE A 133 11.71 -7.90 -5.43
N GLU A 134 12.99 -8.28 -5.40
CA GLU A 134 14.02 -7.68 -6.26
C GLU A 134 13.70 -7.86 -7.75
N ARG A 135 13.23 -9.06 -8.15
CA ARG A 135 12.85 -9.35 -9.54
C ARG A 135 11.60 -8.56 -9.95
N ILE A 136 10.59 -8.51 -9.08
CA ILE A 136 9.36 -7.75 -9.33
C ILE A 136 9.67 -6.26 -9.50
N VAL A 137 10.46 -5.67 -8.60
CA VAL A 137 10.85 -4.25 -8.66
C VAL A 137 11.67 -3.96 -9.90
N LYS A 138 12.61 -4.84 -10.28
CA LYS A 138 13.40 -4.68 -11.50
C LYS A 138 12.51 -4.63 -12.74
N VAL A 139 11.63 -5.62 -12.91
CA VAL A 139 10.70 -5.66 -14.05
C VAL A 139 9.74 -4.47 -14.03
N ALA A 140 9.15 -4.13 -12.88
CA ALA A 140 8.29 -2.95 -12.76
C ALA A 140 9.00 -1.66 -13.20
N HIS A 141 10.27 -1.49 -12.80
CA HIS A 141 11.08 -0.34 -13.19
C HIS A 141 11.38 -0.31 -14.70
N GLU A 142 11.71 -1.45 -15.32
CA GLU A 142 11.95 -1.56 -16.76
C GLU A 142 10.76 -1.11 -17.61
N TYR A 143 9.53 -1.37 -17.13
CA TYR A 143 8.28 -0.99 -17.82
C TYR A 143 7.61 0.28 -17.26
N ASN A 144 8.36 1.10 -16.52
CA ASN A 144 7.89 2.38 -15.94
C ASN A 144 6.58 2.20 -15.14
N ALA A 145 6.59 1.24 -14.21
CA ALA A 145 5.49 0.95 -13.30
C ALA A 145 5.86 1.29 -11.86
N LEU A 146 4.89 1.81 -11.11
CA LEU A 146 4.98 1.95 -9.66
C LEU A 146 4.84 0.58 -9.00
N THR A 147 5.55 0.36 -7.90
CA THR A 147 5.36 -0.82 -7.03
C THR A 147 4.64 -0.43 -5.75
N PHE A 148 3.56 -1.13 -5.44
CA PHE A 148 2.85 -1.08 -4.16
C PHE A 148 3.13 -2.37 -3.41
N LEU A 149 3.78 -2.26 -2.24
CA LEU A 149 4.19 -3.34 -1.35
C LEU A 149 3.80 -2.98 0.09
#